data_AF-A0A531LG47-F1
#
_entry.id   AF-A0A531LG47-F1
#
_cell.length_a   1.000
_cell.length_b   1.000
_cell.length_c   1.000
_cell.angle_alpha   90.00
_cell.angle_beta   90.00
_cell.angle_gamma   90.00
#
_symmetry.space_group_name_H-M   'P 1'
#
loop_
_entity.id
_entity.type
_entity.pdbx_description
1 polymer ?
#
loop_
_entity_poly.entity_id
_entity_poly.type
_entity_poly.pdbx_seq_one_letter_code
_entity_poly.pdbx_strand_id
1 'polypeptide(L)' 'DTLRLHRIEAACIPDNARSIRVLEKAGFRREGLLRSYLRINGIWQDHYLYARIEDDPPGAETKD' A
#
# COMPACT_ATOMS: atom_id res chain seq x y z
N ASP A 1 -23.77 -3.09 5.93
CA ASP A 1 -22.82 -3.47 7.00
C ASP A 1 -21.46 -2.85 6.81
N THR A 2 -20.82 -2.49 7.92
CA THR A 2 -19.46 -1.94 7.97
C THR A 2 -18.51 -3.00 8.51
N LEU A 3 -17.39 -3.28 7.83
CA LEU A 3 -16.51 -4.41 8.13
C LEU A 3 -15.71 -4.30 9.45
N ARG A 4 -15.56 -3.10 10.03
CA ARG A 4 -14.78 -2.81 11.27
C ARG A 4 -13.38 -3.45 11.27
N LEU A 5 -12.61 -3.20 10.21
CA LEU A 5 -11.24 -3.71 10.09
C LEU A 5 -10.27 -2.86 10.92
N HIS A 6 -9.45 -3.52 11.73
CA HIS A 6 -8.37 -2.87 12.47
C HIS A 6 -7.20 -2.44 11.56
N ARG A 7 -7.00 -3.18 10.46
CA ARG A 7 -5.85 -3.00 9.57
C ARG A 7 -6.21 -3.37 8.13
N ILE A 8 -5.69 -2.60 7.19
CA ILE A 8 -5.72 -2.89 5.76
C ILE A 8 -4.29 -2.83 5.23
N GLU A 9 -3.91 -3.84 4.45
CA GLU A 9 -2.59 -3.93 3.84
C GLU A 9 -2.67 -3.76 2.32
N ALA A 10 -1.59 -3.25 1.75
CA ALA A 10 -1.38 -3.16 0.31
C ALA A 10 0.09 -3.40 -0.01
N ALA A 11 0.36 -3.93 -1.19
CA ALA A 11 1.73 -4.11 -1.68
C ALA A 11 1.84 -3.61 -3.12
N CYS A 12 2.97 -3.00 -3.46
CA CYS A 12 3.23 -2.56 -4.83
C CYS A 12 4.72 -2.69 -5.22
N ILE A 13 4.99 -2.91 -6.51
CA ILE A 13 6.36 -2.96 -7.04
C ILE A 13 7.04 -1.59 -6.82
N PRO A 14 8.30 -1.55 -6.34
CA PRO A 14 9.03 -0.31 -6.06
C PRO A 14 9.08 0.70 -7.20
N ASP A 15 9.14 0.20 -8.44
CA ASP A 15 9.24 1.05 -9.64
C ASP A 15 7.90 1.69 -10.04
N ASN A 16 6.78 1.26 -9.42
CA ASN A 16 5.46 1.81 -9.70
C ASN A 16 5.19 3.06 -8.85
N ALA A 17 5.82 4.16 -9.25
CA ALA A 17 5.68 5.47 -8.60
C ALA A 17 4.22 5.95 -8.50
N ARG A 18 3.34 5.55 -9.43
CA ARG A 18 1.92 5.90 -9.40
C ARG A 18 1.19 5.20 -8.26
N SER A 19 1.39 3.89 -8.10
CA SER A 19 0.79 3.14 -6.99
C SER A 19 1.33 3.61 -5.64
N ILE A 20 2.64 3.89 -5.54
CA ILE A 20 3.24 4.45 -4.32
C ILE A 20 2.51 5.75 -3.91
N ARG A 21 2.37 6.69 -4.84
CA ARG A 21 1.68 7.97 -4.57
C ARG A 21 0.22 7.77 -4.17
N VAL A 22 -0.48 6.83 -4.79
CA VAL A 22 -1.87 6.52 -4.44
C VAL A 22 -1.97 5.99 -3.02
N LEU A 23 -1.12 5.05 -2.63
CA LEU A 23 -1.11 4.49 -1.27
C LEU A 23 -0.79 5.56 -0.22
N GLU A 24 0.26 6.35 -0.45
CA GLU A 24 0.66 7.43 0.45
C GLU A 24 -0.44 8.50 0.58
N LYS A 25 -1.09 8.88 -0.53
CA LYS A 25 -2.23 9.82 -0.50
C LYS A 25 -3.44 9.25 0.24
N ALA A 26 -3.69 7.95 0.12
CA ALA A 26 -4.77 7.25 0.80
C ALA A 26 -4.51 7.03 2.31
N GLY A 27 -3.37 7.50 2.82
CA GLY A 27 -3.02 7.42 4.23
C GLY A 27 -2.34 6.11 4.64
N PHE A 28 -1.91 5.29 3.68
CA PHE A 28 -1.08 4.12 3.99
C PHE A 28 0.36 4.54 4.28
N ARG A 29 1.01 3.80 5.18
CA ARG A 29 2.41 3.98 5.55
C ARG A 29 3.23 2.79 5.07
N ARG A 30 4.43 3.08 4.54
CA ARG A 30 5.38 2.05 4.10
C ARG A 30 6.03 1.40 5.32
N GLU A 31 5.94 0.09 5.42
CA GLU A 31 6.48 -0.67 6.56
C GLU A 31 7.73 -1.47 6.19
N GLY A 32 7.91 -1.83 4.91
CA GLY A 32 9.09 -2.57 4.50
C GLY A 32 9.16 -2.92 3.02
N LEU A 33 10.20 -3.68 2.68
CA LEU A 33 10.42 -4.27 1.35
C LEU A 33 10.36 -5.80 1.47
N LEU A 34 9.40 -6.41 0.78
CA LEU A 34 9.28 -7.85 0.61
C LEU A 34 10.09 -8.26 -0.61
N ARG A 35 11.25 -8.86 -0.38
CA ARG A 35 12.14 -9.33 -1.46
C ARG A 35 11.57 -10.56 -2.15
N SER A 36 11.56 -10.58 -3.49
CA SER A 36 11.09 -11.70 -4.31
C SER A 36 9.68 -12.19 -3.91
N TYR A 37 8.76 -11.27 -3.64
CA TYR A 37 7.46 -11.57 -3.02
C TYR A 37 6.46 -12.24 -3.98
N LEU A 38 6.28 -11.68 -5.18
CA LEU A 38 5.32 -12.19 -6.16
C LEU A 38 5.99 -12.41 -7.50
N ARG A 39 5.57 -13.47 -8.20
CA ARG A 39 6.00 -13.75 -9.57
C ARG A 39 4.99 -13.16 -10.55
N ILE A 40 5.37 -12.06 -11.20
CA ILE A 40 4.54 -11.32 -12.15
C ILE A 40 5.21 -11.40 -13.51
N ASN A 41 4.47 -11.84 -14.54
CA ASN A 41 4.99 -12.04 -15.89
C ASN A 41 6.27 -12.90 -15.93
N GLY A 42 6.31 -13.96 -15.12
CA GLY A 42 7.42 -14.90 -15.05
C GLY A 42 8.63 -14.43 -14.23
N ILE A 43 8.66 -13.18 -13.76
CA ILE A 43 9.77 -12.57 -13.01
C ILE A 43 9.36 -12.40 -11.55
N TRP A 44 10.24 -12.79 -10.63
CA TRP A 44 10.06 -12.50 -9.21
C TRP A 44 10.31 -11.02 -8.94
N GLN A 45 9.35 -10.36 -8.30
CA GLN A 45 9.35 -8.93 -8.06
C GLN A 45 9.38 -8.64 -6.56
N ASP A 46 10.23 -7.69 -6.19
CA ASP A 46 10.16 -7.07 -4.88
C ASP A 46 8.89 -6.22 -4.77
N HIS A 47 8.36 -6.09 -3.56
CA HIS A 47 7.21 -5.23 -3.29
C HIS A 47 7.44 -4.42 -2.02
N TYR A 48 7.08 -3.16 -2.04
CA TYR A 48 6.89 -2.42 -0.79
C TYR A 48 5.62 -2.89 -0.11
N LEU A 49 5.72 -3.21 1.18
CA LEU A 49 4.58 -3.44 2.06
C LEU A 49 4.11 -2.11 2.63
N TYR A 50 2.81 -1.88 2.53
CA TYR A 50 2.11 -0.74 3.10
C TYR A 50 0.98 -1.23 3.98
N ALA A 51 0.66 -0.42 4.98
CA ALA A 51 -0.54 -0.62 5.76
C ALA A 51 -1.17 0.68 6.22
N ARG A 52 -2.46 0.60 6.49
CA ARG A 52 -3.21 1.60 7.22
C ARG A 52 -3.91 0.90 8.36
N ILE A 53 -3.71 1.39 9.58
CA ILE A 53 -4.40 0.91 10.77
C ILE A 53 -5.54 1.87 11.15
N GLU A 54 -6.46 1.39 11.97
CA GLU A 54 -7.66 2.12 12.39
C GLU A 54 -7.34 3.52 12.95
N ASP A 55 -6.25 3.64 13.71
CA ASP A 55 -5.82 4.88 14.36
C ASP A 55 -4.98 5.80 13.48
N ASP A 56 -4.69 5.43 12.22
CA ASP A 56 -3.96 6.31 11.31
C ASP A 56 -4.81 7.51 10.89
N PRO A 57 -4.19 8.70 10.70
CA PRO A 57 -4.91 9.88 10.23
C PRO A 57 -5.56 9.60 8.87
N PRO A 58 -6.70 10.24 8.57
CA PRO A 58 -7.31 10.12 7.25
C PRO A 58 -6.33 10.57 6.16
N GLY A 59 -6.38 9.88 5.02
CA GLY A 59 -5.61 10.26 3.83
C GLY A 59 -5.94 11.69 3.38
N ALA A 60 -5.06 12.29 2.58
CA ALA A 60 -5.25 13.67 2.14
C ALA A 60 -6.56 13.81 1.33
N GLU A 61 -7.35 14.84 1.66
CA GLU A 61 -8.58 15.15 0.93
C GLU A 61 -8.26 15.35 -0.56
N THR A 62 -8.89 14.53 -1.40
CA THR A 62 -8.93 14.76 -2.84
C THR A 62 -9.86 15.96 -3.06
N LYS A 63 -9.31 17.14 -3.36
CA LYS A 63 -10.09 18.17 -4.05
C LYS A 63 -10.34 17.65 -5.46
N ASP A 64 -11.61 17.46 -5.78
CA ASP A 64 -12.08 17.11 -7.13
C ASP A 64 -11.65 18.16 -8.17
#